data_AF-A0A8C3JPE5-F1
#
_entry.id   AF-A0A8C3JPE5-F1
#
_cell.length_a   1.000
_cell.length_b   1.000
_cell.length_c   1.000
_cell.angle_alpha   90.00
_cell.angle_beta   90.00
_cell.angle_gamma   90.00
#
_symmetry.space_group_name_H-M   'P 1'
#
loop_
_entity.id
_entity.type
_entity.pdbx_description
1 polymer ?
#
loop_
_entity_poly.entity_id
_entity_poly.type
_entity_poly.pdbx_seq_one_letter_code
_entity_poly.pdbx_strand_id
1 'polypeptide(L)'
;MTGRGRRQSSRPGATPPPPPPPPPPAASAPPPSSSFSPPSRRCRFAPSPHPAMARAPGARGLLAAAALLGFLQASCSFEVKDSSGKVCIIADLTVAFSVEYKSSGQKEVAHFFLPQNATVEQQSSCGNSNTSHPLLVLGFGAGHSLSLNFSENADKYQVEELVFHYNLSDATLFHNSTAGKMKASCSHCLTLPDVILICFCKYCYILMQCNLFTGGTKRVSHKTIIQAYVGTEYRCINSKQVNMKNVNITFSNVTLEAYLTNGTLSVNKTECAEDVVSTTAVVPTTPRQTTSQVPTTGPAPTASPPNPAVGKYNVTGPNGTCVLAYMGLQLNITYLKKDEKMGLDLLNFIPHNTTSSGTCDNTSAALNLTFDKTRVIFRFALNASAAKFFLQGVSVSTTLPSEAKVPKFEASNNSMSELRATVGNSYKCSAEENLQVTDKALINVFNVQVQVFKIDGDKFGAVEECQLDENNMLIPIIVGAALAGLVLIVLIAYLIGRKRSHAGYQTI
;
A
#
# COMPACT_ATOMS: atom_id res chain seq x y z
N MET A 1 56.78 -6.86 89.68
CA MET A 1 55.71 -7.71 90.24
C MET A 1 54.54 -6.81 90.61
N THR A 2 53.32 -7.22 90.21
CA THR A 2 51.98 -6.83 90.74
C THR A 2 51.60 -5.33 90.66
N GLY A 3 50.47 -4.89 90.12
CA GLY A 3 49.19 -5.54 89.84
C GLY A 3 48.05 -4.64 90.38
N ARG A 4 46.98 -4.51 89.57
CA ARG A 4 45.65 -3.93 89.85
C ARG A 4 45.48 -2.40 89.96
N GLY A 5 44.40 -1.93 89.30
CA GLY A 5 43.54 -0.90 89.90
C GLY A 5 42.85 0.04 88.92
N ARG A 6 41.58 -0.25 88.61
CA ARG A 6 40.57 0.60 87.94
C ARG A 6 40.73 2.12 88.17
N ARG A 7 40.48 2.91 87.12
CA ARG A 7 39.65 4.14 87.21
C ARG A 7 38.94 4.40 85.88
N GLN A 8 37.63 4.60 85.96
CA GLN A 8 36.73 5.01 84.90
C GLN A 8 36.10 6.35 85.34
N SER A 9 35.89 7.25 84.37
CA SER A 9 35.15 8.54 84.38
C SER A 9 36.08 9.57 83.74
N SER A 10 35.74 10.26 82.65
CA SER A 10 34.50 11.00 82.42
C SER A 10 34.31 11.33 80.93
N ARG A 11 33.04 11.35 80.49
CA ARG A 11 32.56 11.79 79.16
C ARG A 11 32.78 13.29 78.94
N PRO A 12 33.01 13.72 77.69
CA PRO A 12 32.13 14.71 77.06
C PRO A 12 31.77 14.23 75.64
N GLY A 13 30.56 14.36 75.11
CA GLY A 13 29.73 15.56 74.97
C GLY A 13 29.37 15.59 73.48
N ALA A 14 28.15 15.18 73.13
CA ALA A 14 27.73 14.95 71.75
C ALA A 14 27.50 16.28 71.02
N THR A 15 28.14 16.46 69.87
CA THR A 15 27.88 17.56 68.93
C THR A 15 26.60 17.26 68.13
N PRO A 16 25.66 18.22 67.99
CA PRO A 16 24.45 18.01 67.20
C PRO A 16 24.75 17.97 65.69
N PRO A 17 23.95 17.23 64.90
CA PRO A 17 24.14 17.15 63.44
C PRO A 17 23.78 18.48 62.75
N PRO A 18 24.39 18.77 61.58
CA PRO A 18 24.13 20.00 60.83
C PRO A 18 22.69 20.04 60.28
N PRO A 19 22.14 21.24 60.07
CA PRO A 19 20.78 21.41 59.54
C PRO A 19 20.68 20.91 58.08
N PRO A 20 19.50 20.44 57.66
CA PRO A 20 19.28 19.96 56.30
C PRO A 20 19.39 21.11 55.28
N PRO A 21 19.80 20.81 54.03
CA PRO A 21 19.90 21.81 52.98
C PRO A 21 18.52 22.38 52.60
N PRO A 22 18.47 23.64 52.12
CA PRO A 22 17.21 24.27 51.72
C PRO A 22 16.57 23.52 50.54
N PRO A 23 15.23 23.52 50.44
CA PRO A 23 14.53 22.88 49.34
C PRO A 23 14.88 23.56 48.00
N PRO A 24 14.91 22.79 46.90
CA PRO A 24 15.17 23.36 45.57
C PRO A 24 14.10 24.40 45.21
N PRO A 25 14.44 25.42 44.42
CA PRO A 25 13.48 26.42 43.99
C PRO A 25 12.31 25.74 43.25
N ALA A 26 11.09 26.18 43.56
CA ALA A 26 9.88 25.70 42.92
C ALA A 26 10.05 25.76 41.40
N ALA A 27 9.87 24.59 40.75
CA ALA A 27 9.89 24.49 39.31
C ALA A 27 8.89 25.51 38.74
N SER A 28 9.41 26.47 37.99
CA SER A 28 8.60 27.33 37.13
C SER A 28 7.72 26.43 36.28
N ALA A 29 6.41 26.62 36.40
CA ALA A 29 5.41 25.88 35.64
C ALA A 29 5.81 25.87 34.15
N PRO A 30 5.74 24.72 33.47
CA PRO A 30 5.95 24.69 32.03
C PRO A 30 4.93 25.63 31.37
N PRO A 31 5.31 26.36 30.31
CA PRO A 31 4.33 27.13 29.54
C PRO A 31 3.23 26.18 29.06
N PRO A 32 1.98 26.66 28.92
CA PRO A 32 0.89 25.82 28.47
C PRO A 32 1.31 25.16 27.17
N SER A 33 1.21 23.82 27.15
CA SER A 33 1.42 22.98 25.99
C SER A 33 0.81 23.64 24.76
N SER A 34 1.65 24.19 23.88
CA SER A 34 1.22 24.55 22.55
C SER A 34 0.75 23.25 21.93
N SER A 35 -0.55 23.18 21.68
CA SER A 35 -1.21 22.13 20.94
C SER A 35 -0.50 21.95 19.61
N PHE A 36 0.43 20.99 19.54
CA PHE A 36 0.97 20.52 18.28
C PHE A 36 -0.18 19.81 17.57
N SER A 37 -0.76 20.49 16.59
CA SER A 37 -1.64 19.86 15.63
C SER A 37 -0.92 18.66 15.01
N PRO A 38 -1.56 17.49 14.88
CA PRO A 38 -0.96 16.36 14.20
C PRO A 38 -0.55 16.77 12.77
N PRO A 39 0.51 16.16 12.18
CA PRO A 39 0.91 16.46 10.82
C PRO A 39 -0.30 16.32 9.91
N SER A 40 -0.60 17.41 9.20
CA SER A 40 -1.80 17.55 8.39
C SER A 40 -1.85 16.43 7.35
N ARG A 41 -2.76 15.48 7.57
CA ARG A 41 -3.13 14.47 6.58
C ARG A 41 -3.74 15.16 5.37
N ARG A 42 -3.22 14.87 4.18
CA ARG A 42 -3.94 15.05 2.92
C ARG A 42 -3.96 13.73 2.17
N CYS A 43 -4.87 12.85 2.55
CA CYS A 43 -5.52 12.05 1.52
C CYS A 43 -6.42 13.04 0.77
N ARG A 44 -5.93 13.66 -0.31
CA ARG A 44 -6.79 14.52 -1.13
C ARG A 44 -7.80 13.64 -1.85
N PHE A 45 -9.07 13.84 -1.50
CA PHE A 45 -10.05 14.07 -2.55
C PHE A 45 -9.65 15.36 -3.28
N ALA A 46 -9.64 15.34 -4.61
CA ALA A 46 -9.30 16.51 -5.40
C ALA A 46 -10.22 17.70 -5.05
N PRO A 47 -9.69 18.91 -4.75
CA PRO A 47 -10.53 20.07 -4.53
C PRO A 47 -10.96 20.67 -5.87
N SER A 48 -12.27 20.79 -6.08
CA SER A 48 -12.84 21.67 -7.10
C SER A 48 -12.68 23.14 -6.69
N PRO A 49 -12.47 24.07 -7.65
CA PRO A 49 -12.32 25.49 -7.37
C PRO A 49 -13.69 26.11 -7.05
N HIS A 50 -13.85 26.68 -5.86
CA HIS A 50 -14.98 27.58 -5.58
C HIS A 50 -14.58 29.02 -5.91
N PRO A 51 -15.34 29.73 -6.78
CA PRO A 51 -15.33 31.18 -6.79
C PRO A 51 -16.17 31.71 -5.62
N ALA A 52 -15.66 32.75 -4.96
CA ALA A 52 -16.40 33.52 -3.98
C ALA A 52 -17.58 34.23 -4.67
N MET A 53 -18.80 34.07 -4.16
CA MET A 53 -19.89 34.99 -4.44
C MET A 53 -20.66 35.37 -3.19
N ALA A 54 -20.96 36.67 -3.17
CA ALA A 54 -21.63 37.41 -2.11
C ALA A 54 -23.09 36.98 -1.91
N ARG A 55 -23.56 37.26 -0.69
CA ARG A 55 -24.91 37.05 -0.18
C ARG A 55 -25.94 37.93 -0.92
N ALA A 56 -27.01 37.31 -1.44
CA ALA A 56 -28.34 37.90 -1.56
C ALA A 56 -29.41 36.79 -1.42
N PRO A 57 -30.60 37.06 -0.85
CA PRO A 57 -31.49 36.03 -0.32
C PRO A 57 -32.59 35.61 -1.30
N GLY A 58 -32.99 34.34 -1.24
CA GLY A 58 -34.33 33.90 -1.66
C GLY A 58 -34.37 32.70 -2.60
N ALA A 59 -34.35 31.49 -2.04
CA ALA A 59 -35.14 30.35 -2.52
C ALA A 59 -35.00 29.20 -1.50
N ARG A 60 -36.11 28.86 -0.82
CA ARG A 60 -36.24 27.69 0.04
C ARG A 60 -36.40 26.45 -0.86
N GLY A 61 -35.51 25.48 -0.74
CA GLY A 61 -35.68 24.17 -1.39
C GLY A 61 -34.51 23.22 -1.16
N LEU A 62 -34.76 22.22 -0.31
CA LEU A 62 -34.01 20.97 -0.13
C LEU A 62 -32.61 21.04 0.50
N LEU A 63 -32.61 21.00 1.84
CA LEU A 63 -31.58 20.32 2.64
C LEU A 63 -31.99 18.85 2.78
N ALA A 64 -31.21 17.91 2.24
CA ALA A 64 -30.94 16.59 2.83
C ALA A 64 -30.05 15.74 1.90
N ALA A 65 -29.20 14.92 2.52
CA ALA A 65 -28.34 13.89 1.93
C ALA A 65 -27.00 14.36 1.32
N ALA A 66 -26.14 14.93 2.16
CA ALA A 66 -24.70 14.89 1.95
C ALA A 66 -24.01 14.48 3.25
N ALA A 67 -24.09 13.19 3.58
CA ALA A 67 -23.14 12.48 4.45
C ALA A 67 -23.43 10.98 4.41
N LEU A 68 -22.35 10.18 4.37
CA LEU A 68 -22.22 8.72 4.55
C LEU A 68 -22.41 7.88 3.26
N LEU A 69 -21.46 7.09 2.76
CA LEU A 69 -20.13 6.63 3.19
C LEU A 69 -19.40 6.16 1.92
N GLY A 70 -18.28 6.80 1.59
CA GLY A 70 -17.36 6.35 0.55
C GLY A 70 -16.31 5.41 1.12
N PHE A 71 -15.92 4.41 0.33
CA PHE A 71 -14.61 3.80 0.43
C PHE A 71 -13.93 4.00 -0.91
N LEU A 72 -12.81 4.72 -0.89
CA LEU A 72 -11.99 5.05 -2.04
C LEU A 72 -10.74 4.18 -2.00
N GLN A 73 -10.27 3.73 -3.17
CA GLN A 73 -8.86 3.41 -3.31
C GLN A 73 -8.05 4.71 -3.28
N ALA A 74 -7.57 5.06 -2.09
CA ALA A 74 -6.66 6.17 -1.90
C ALA A 74 -5.24 5.77 -2.29
N SER A 75 -4.63 6.50 -3.23
CA SER A 75 -3.18 6.66 -3.24
C SER A 75 -2.78 7.38 -1.96
N CYS A 76 -1.74 6.89 -1.30
CA CYS A 76 -1.30 7.47 -0.04
C CYS A 76 -0.31 8.58 -0.37
N SER A 77 -0.76 9.83 -0.21
CA SER A 77 0.08 11.00 -0.39
C SER A 77 0.72 11.39 0.93
N PHE A 78 2.04 11.38 0.96
CA PHE A 78 2.85 11.71 2.12
C PHE A 78 3.57 13.04 1.89
N GLU A 79 3.32 14.00 2.78
CA GLU A 79 3.96 15.32 2.76
C GLU A 79 4.95 15.44 3.93
N VAL A 80 6.21 15.80 3.65
CA VAL A 80 7.16 16.22 4.70
C VAL A 80 7.24 17.73 4.71
N LYS A 81 7.13 18.32 5.90
CA LYS A 81 7.17 19.77 6.11
C LYS A 81 8.35 20.16 6.99
N ASP A 82 8.93 21.31 6.72
CA ASP A 82 9.95 21.89 7.60
C ASP A 82 9.32 22.57 8.82
N SER A 83 10.16 23.11 9.71
CA SER A 83 9.70 23.85 10.89
C SER A 83 8.93 25.14 10.56
N SER A 84 9.03 25.65 9.33
CA SER A 84 8.26 26.80 8.85
C SER A 84 6.89 26.40 8.26
N GLY A 85 6.63 25.09 8.13
CA GLY A 85 5.40 24.54 7.55
C GLY A 85 5.43 24.38 6.03
N LYS A 86 6.58 24.61 5.39
CA LYS A 86 6.77 24.47 3.95
C LYS A 86 7.01 23.00 3.58
N VAL A 87 6.30 22.51 2.57
CA VAL A 87 6.45 21.14 2.06
C VAL A 87 7.72 21.02 1.23
N CYS A 88 8.52 20.00 1.51
CA CYS A 88 9.81 19.73 0.87
C CYS A 88 9.90 18.36 0.20
N ILE A 89 8.99 17.44 0.56
CA ILE A 89 8.83 16.12 -0.07
C ILE A 89 7.34 15.88 -0.25
N ILE A 90 6.95 15.44 -1.46
CA ILE A 90 5.64 14.85 -1.73
C ILE A 90 5.89 13.47 -2.34
N ALA A 91 5.29 12.45 -1.75
CA ALA A 91 5.44 11.08 -2.20
C ALA A 91 4.08 10.37 -2.24
N ASP A 92 3.65 9.98 -3.42
CA ASP A 92 2.50 9.14 -3.69
C ASP A 92 3.03 7.75 -4.09
N LEU A 93 2.84 6.77 -3.22
CA LEU A 93 3.51 5.47 -3.34
C LEU A 93 2.51 4.31 -3.25
N THR A 94 2.62 3.36 -4.18
CA THR A 94 2.06 2.00 -4.01
C THR A 94 3.21 1.02 -3.82
N VAL A 95 3.30 0.43 -2.63
CA VAL A 95 4.44 -0.43 -2.25
C VAL A 95 3.94 -1.79 -1.78
N ALA A 96 4.49 -2.85 -2.37
CA ALA A 96 4.28 -4.23 -1.94
C ALA A 96 5.57 -4.80 -1.33
N PHE A 97 5.44 -5.54 -0.23
CA PHE A 97 6.52 -6.17 0.50
C PHE A 97 6.40 -7.69 0.41
N SER A 98 7.54 -8.35 0.23
CA SER A 98 7.70 -9.81 0.32
C SER A 98 8.88 -10.08 1.25
N VAL A 99 8.64 -10.67 2.42
CA VAL A 99 9.64 -10.86 3.46
C VAL A 99 9.79 -12.35 3.78
N GLU A 100 10.96 -12.91 3.54
CA GLU A 100 11.32 -14.27 3.94
C GLU A 100 11.77 -14.27 5.41
N TYR A 101 11.11 -15.07 6.26
CA TYR A 101 11.39 -15.19 7.69
C TYR A 101 11.40 -16.65 8.17
N LYS A 102 11.85 -16.88 9.40
CA LYS A 102 11.91 -18.23 9.99
C LYS A 102 10.76 -18.48 10.97
N SER A 103 9.96 -19.49 10.69
CA SER A 103 8.85 -19.98 11.52
C SER A 103 9.11 -21.43 11.91
N SER A 104 9.19 -21.70 13.21
CA SER A 104 9.38 -23.06 13.77
C SER A 104 10.48 -23.91 13.09
N GLY A 105 11.58 -23.27 12.65
CA GLY A 105 12.70 -23.94 11.97
C GLY A 105 12.60 -24.04 10.44
N GLN A 106 11.45 -23.70 9.85
CA GLN A 106 11.25 -23.59 8.40
C GLN A 106 11.28 -22.14 7.92
N LYS A 107 11.55 -21.96 6.62
CA LYS A 107 11.50 -20.65 5.94
C LYS A 107 10.08 -20.41 5.43
N GLU A 108 9.50 -19.28 5.78
CA GLU A 108 8.19 -18.80 5.31
C GLU A 108 8.35 -17.43 4.65
N VAL A 109 7.36 -17.03 3.84
CA VAL A 109 7.35 -15.73 3.16
C VAL A 109 6.04 -15.01 3.48
N ALA A 110 6.14 -13.77 3.95
CA ALA A 110 5.01 -12.88 4.19
C ALA A 110 4.87 -11.87 3.06
N HIS A 111 3.65 -11.70 2.54
CA HIS A 111 3.31 -10.72 1.53
C HIS A 111 2.30 -9.71 2.09
N PHE A 112 2.57 -8.43 1.92
CA PHE A 112 1.66 -7.36 2.37
C PHE A 112 1.96 -6.04 1.64
N PHE A 113 1.03 -5.08 1.74
CA PHE A 113 1.16 -3.76 1.10
C PHE A 113 1.39 -2.67 2.15
N LEU A 114 1.96 -1.54 1.72
CA LEU A 114 1.99 -0.32 2.52
C LEU A 114 0.54 0.13 2.78
N PRO A 115 0.07 0.15 4.03
CA PRO A 115 -1.32 0.39 4.31
C PRO A 115 -1.67 1.88 4.26
N GLN A 116 -2.94 2.20 4.01
CA GLN A 116 -3.41 3.58 3.91
C GLN A 116 -3.31 4.39 5.21
N ASN A 117 -3.19 3.71 6.35
CA ASN A 117 -3.01 4.33 7.65
C ASN A 117 -1.54 4.58 8.01
N ALA A 118 -0.59 4.36 7.09
CA ALA A 118 0.81 4.69 7.30
C ALA A 118 0.98 6.19 7.63
N THR A 119 1.95 6.51 8.48
CA THR A 119 2.19 7.84 9.02
C THR A 119 3.60 8.33 8.71
N VAL A 120 3.73 9.62 8.39
CA VAL A 120 5.03 10.28 8.32
C VAL A 120 5.58 10.39 9.74
N GLU A 121 6.68 9.71 10.01
CA GLU A 121 7.31 9.66 11.34
C GLU A 121 8.14 10.92 11.60
N GLN A 122 8.37 11.23 12.89
CA GLN A 122 9.09 12.43 13.34
C GLN A 122 10.54 12.50 12.85
N GLN A 123 11.13 11.37 12.46
CA GLN A 123 12.47 11.34 11.87
C GLN A 123 12.50 11.84 10.42
N SER A 124 11.34 12.01 9.78
CA SER A 124 11.26 12.63 8.45
C SER A 124 11.71 14.09 8.52
N SER A 125 12.52 14.52 7.57
CA SER A 125 13.06 15.88 7.55
C SER A 125 13.26 16.39 6.13
N CYS A 126 13.22 17.71 5.97
CA CYS A 126 13.52 18.37 4.70
C CYS A 126 15.01 18.46 4.37
N GLY A 127 15.87 17.95 5.27
CA GLY A 127 17.29 18.26 5.21
C GLY A 127 17.56 19.76 5.37
N ASN A 128 18.82 20.15 5.17
CA ASN A 128 19.26 21.52 5.08
C ASN A 128 20.19 21.61 3.87
N SER A 129 19.92 22.52 2.94
CA SER A 129 20.44 22.55 1.56
C SER A 129 21.97 22.42 1.39
N ASN A 130 22.75 22.53 2.47
CA ASN A 130 24.22 22.43 2.46
C ASN A 130 24.83 21.39 3.42
N THR A 131 24.05 20.71 4.27
CA THR A 131 24.58 19.81 5.33
C THR A 131 23.81 18.51 5.54
N SER A 132 22.56 18.42 5.13
CA SER A 132 21.77 17.18 5.23
C SER A 132 20.75 17.09 4.11
N HIS A 133 20.55 15.89 3.59
CA HIS A 133 19.56 15.64 2.55
C HIS A 133 18.18 15.35 3.15
N PRO A 134 17.10 15.54 2.38
CA PRO A 134 15.75 15.17 2.79
C PRO A 134 15.67 13.68 3.15
N LEU A 135 14.83 13.36 4.12
CA LEU A 135 14.55 12.01 4.58
C LEU A 135 13.05 11.86 4.74
N LEU A 136 12.46 10.86 4.10
CA LEU A 136 11.08 10.45 4.35
C LEU A 136 11.09 9.14 5.12
N VAL A 137 10.39 9.10 6.27
CA VAL A 137 10.18 7.89 7.08
C VAL A 137 8.68 7.67 7.26
N LEU A 138 8.20 6.52 6.79
CA LEU A 138 6.81 6.10 6.90
C LEU A 138 6.71 4.96 7.92
N GLY A 139 5.98 5.16 9.01
CA GLY A 139 5.68 4.15 10.01
C GLY A 139 4.32 3.52 9.78
N PHE A 140 4.18 2.22 10.02
CA PHE A 140 2.91 1.52 9.87
C PHE A 140 2.85 0.23 10.68
N GLY A 141 1.62 -0.23 10.94
CA GLY A 141 1.36 -1.50 11.64
C GLY A 141 2.00 -1.58 13.03
N ALA A 142 2.41 -2.79 13.43
CA ALA A 142 3.02 -3.03 14.73
C ALA A 142 4.54 -2.75 14.74
N GLY A 143 4.95 -1.55 14.31
CA GLY A 143 6.34 -1.08 14.37
C GLY A 143 7.18 -1.41 13.14
N HIS A 144 6.57 -1.40 11.95
CA HIS A 144 7.30 -1.42 10.68
C HIS A 144 7.55 0.01 10.21
N SER A 145 8.63 0.23 9.46
CA SER A 145 8.87 1.51 8.80
C SER A 145 9.59 1.37 7.46
N LEU A 146 9.23 2.25 6.52
CA LEU A 146 9.88 2.42 5.23
C LEU A 146 10.55 3.78 5.20
N SER A 147 11.83 3.85 4.84
CA SER A 147 12.55 5.12 4.75
C SER A 147 13.20 5.31 3.37
N LEU A 148 13.01 6.50 2.80
CA LEU A 148 13.66 6.96 1.58
C LEU A 148 14.63 8.07 1.95
N ASN A 149 15.93 7.77 1.91
CA ASN A 149 16.98 8.76 2.08
C ASN A 149 17.35 9.33 0.70
N PHE A 150 17.24 10.64 0.55
CA PHE A 150 17.51 11.31 -0.71
C PHE A 150 18.96 11.79 -0.76
N SER A 151 19.47 11.95 -1.97
CA SER A 151 20.66 12.74 -2.21
C SER A 151 20.50 13.55 -3.50
N GLU A 152 21.27 14.62 -3.60
CA GLU A 152 21.30 15.49 -4.76
C GLU A 152 22.71 15.46 -5.33
N ASN A 153 22.80 15.32 -6.66
CA ASN A 153 24.05 15.34 -7.39
C ASN A 153 23.86 16.14 -8.67
N ALA A 154 24.51 17.30 -8.73
CA ALA A 154 24.43 18.27 -9.83
C ALA A 154 22.99 18.71 -10.11
N ASP A 155 22.39 18.22 -11.20
CA ASP A 155 21.05 18.58 -11.68
C ASP A 155 20.01 17.50 -11.38
N LYS A 156 20.36 16.47 -10.60
CA LYS A 156 19.49 15.33 -10.29
C LYS A 156 19.38 15.07 -8.81
N TYR A 157 18.19 14.67 -8.36
CA TYR A 157 18.01 14.02 -7.07
C TYR A 157 17.76 12.52 -7.26
N GLN A 158 18.12 11.74 -6.25
CA GLN A 158 17.90 10.30 -6.24
C GLN A 158 17.59 9.80 -4.83
N VAL A 159 16.95 8.65 -4.73
CA VAL A 159 16.85 7.91 -3.47
C VAL A 159 18.15 7.12 -3.29
N GLU A 160 19.08 7.71 -2.52
CA GLU A 160 20.40 7.15 -2.23
C GLU A 160 20.32 5.83 -1.47
N GLU A 161 19.45 5.76 -0.46
CA GLU A 161 19.26 4.57 0.35
C GLU A 161 17.78 4.39 0.69
N LEU A 162 17.26 3.23 0.29
CA LEU A 162 15.96 2.73 0.74
C LEU A 162 16.21 1.80 1.93
N VAL A 163 15.55 2.08 3.05
CA VAL A 163 15.68 1.32 4.29
C VAL A 163 14.31 0.79 4.69
N PHE A 164 14.22 -0.49 5.01
CA PHE A 164 12.99 -1.09 5.52
C PHE A 164 13.24 -1.74 6.88
N HIS A 165 12.49 -1.32 7.89
CA HIS A 165 12.46 -1.92 9.21
C HIS A 165 11.16 -2.70 9.35
N TYR A 166 11.26 -3.97 9.76
CA TYR A 166 10.09 -4.80 10.01
C TYR A 166 10.20 -5.50 11.35
N ASN A 167 9.09 -5.54 12.07
CA ASN A 167 8.97 -6.21 13.36
C ASN A 167 8.48 -7.64 13.16
N LEU A 168 9.38 -8.62 13.30
CA LEU A 168 9.06 -10.05 13.25
C LEU A 168 8.21 -10.54 14.43
N SER A 169 7.91 -9.69 15.41
CA SER A 169 6.98 -9.97 16.50
C SER A 169 5.53 -9.62 16.15
N ASP A 170 5.31 -8.97 15.00
CA ASP A 170 3.97 -8.71 14.50
C ASP A 170 3.30 -10.03 14.08
N ALA A 171 2.49 -10.59 14.98
CA ALA A 171 1.81 -11.86 14.76
C ALA A 171 0.77 -11.80 13.64
N THR A 172 0.36 -10.61 13.19
CA THR A 172 -0.60 -10.46 12.08
C THR A 172 0.06 -10.67 10.72
N LEU A 173 1.36 -10.37 10.60
CA LEU A 173 2.14 -10.52 9.37
C LEU A 173 3.10 -11.72 9.43
N PHE A 174 3.66 -12.03 10.60
CA PHE A 174 4.72 -13.00 10.81
C PHE A 174 4.31 -14.10 11.82
N HIS A 175 3.39 -14.96 11.40
CA HIS A 175 2.86 -16.05 12.23
C HIS A 175 3.98 -16.99 12.69
N ASN A 176 4.01 -17.34 13.98
CA ASN A 176 4.97 -18.29 14.58
C ASN A 176 6.46 -17.96 14.34
N SER A 177 6.77 -16.69 14.10
CA SER A 177 8.14 -16.21 13.96
C SER A 177 9.00 -16.59 15.18
N THR A 178 10.07 -17.34 14.92
CA THR A 178 11.02 -17.78 15.95
C THR A 178 12.05 -16.70 16.31
N ALA A 179 12.16 -15.67 15.48
CA ALA A 179 13.09 -14.56 15.67
C ALA A 179 12.57 -13.50 16.64
N GLY A 180 11.25 -13.44 16.91
CA GLY A 180 10.64 -12.51 17.88
C GLY A 180 10.75 -12.94 19.35
N LYS A 181 11.25 -14.16 19.65
CA LYS A 181 11.44 -14.62 21.02
C LYS A 181 12.71 -14.00 21.61
N MET A 182 12.55 -13.14 22.61
CA MET A 182 13.65 -12.52 23.38
C MET A 182 14.69 -13.58 23.78
N LYS A 183 15.90 -13.51 23.21
CA LYS A 183 17.08 -14.03 23.88
C LYS A 183 17.69 -12.88 24.68
N ALA A 184 17.35 -12.81 25.96
CA ALA A 184 18.18 -12.08 26.90
C ALA A 184 19.54 -12.80 26.97
N SER A 185 20.57 -12.23 26.35
CA SER A 185 21.94 -12.70 26.47
C SER A 185 22.66 -11.77 27.43
N CYS A 186 22.60 -12.08 28.72
CA CYS A 186 23.51 -11.49 29.69
C CYS A 186 24.77 -12.37 29.72
N SER A 187 25.90 -11.85 29.20
CA SER A 187 27.16 -12.60 29.24
C SER A 187 27.78 -12.42 30.62
N HIS A 188 27.65 -13.46 31.43
CA HIS A 188 28.06 -13.63 32.84
C HIS A 188 27.08 -13.11 33.92
N CYS A 189 26.31 -14.05 34.47
CA CYS A 189 25.80 -13.98 35.84
C CYS A 189 26.53 -15.04 36.66
N LEU A 190 27.28 -14.62 37.69
CA LEU A 190 27.75 -15.53 38.73
C LEU A 190 26.62 -15.70 39.75
N THR A 191 26.17 -16.93 39.95
CA THR A 191 25.22 -17.27 41.00
C THR A 191 25.94 -17.43 42.33
N LEU A 192 25.51 -16.70 43.36
CA LEU A 192 25.79 -17.03 44.76
C LEU A 192 24.46 -17.23 45.49
N PRO A 193 24.40 -18.16 46.45
CA PRO A 193 23.18 -18.45 47.19
C PRO A 193 22.95 -17.33 48.21
N ASP A 194 21.74 -16.82 48.20
CA ASP A 194 21.16 -15.84 49.12
C ASP A 194 21.62 -14.36 48.98
N VAL A 195 20.59 -13.52 48.86
CA VAL A 195 20.54 -12.03 48.88
C VAL A 195 20.54 -11.30 47.51
N ILE A 196 19.38 -10.69 47.24
CA ILE A 196 19.03 -9.52 46.41
C ILE A 196 20.00 -9.12 45.29
N LEU A 197 19.48 -9.21 44.06
CA LEU A 197 20.10 -8.77 42.81
C LEU A 197 20.35 -7.24 42.80
N ILE A 198 21.57 -6.80 43.08
CA ILE A 198 22.03 -5.43 42.81
C ILE A 198 23.12 -5.49 41.73
N CYS A 199 22.81 -5.01 40.52
CA CYS A 199 23.78 -4.78 39.47
C CYS A 199 24.55 -3.48 39.73
N PHE A 200 25.84 -3.55 40.05
CA PHE A 200 26.74 -2.40 40.02
C PHE A 200 27.64 -2.46 38.78
N CYS A 201 27.52 -1.47 37.90
CA CYS A 201 28.44 -1.26 36.77
C CYS A 201 29.51 -0.24 37.21
N LYS A 202 30.74 -0.68 37.48
CA LYS A 202 31.76 0.17 38.16
C LYS A 202 32.69 0.97 37.23
N TYR A 203 32.57 0.88 35.90
CA TYR A 203 33.36 1.72 34.99
C TYR A 203 32.63 2.04 33.68
N CYS A 204 31.67 2.97 33.71
CA CYS A 204 31.35 3.80 32.53
C CYS A 204 30.55 5.02 32.96
N TYR A 205 31.26 6.11 33.25
CA TYR A 205 30.67 7.45 33.34
C TYR A 205 30.72 8.04 31.94
N ILE A 206 29.70 7.75 31.11
CA ILE A 206 29.27 8.53 29.93
C ILE A 206 27.89 7.97 29.57
N LEU A 207 26.95 8.88 29.35
CA LEU A 207 25.60 8.65 28.85
C LEU A 207 25.60 7.65 27.68
N MET A 208 25.33 6.39 27.96
CA MET A 208 24.92 5.44 26.94
C MET A 208 23.44 5.18 27.19
N GLN A 209 22.61 5.78 26.34
CA GLN A 209 21.24 5.37 26.10
C GLN A 209 21.20 3.83 26.14
N CYS A 210 20.48 3.27 27.10
CA CYS A 210 20.06 1.88 27.00
C CYS A 210 19.18 1.78 25.75
N ASN A 211 19.78 1.54 24.58
CA ASN A 211 19.03 1.06 23.45
C ASN A 211 18.53 -0.32 23.83
N LEU A 212 17.26 -0.37 24.26
CA LEU A 212 16.47 -1.58 24.26
C LEU A 212 16.55 -2.16 22.84
N PHE A 213 17.46 -3.11 22.61
CA PHE A 213 17.44 -3.88 21.37
C PHE A 213 16.18 -4.75 21.42
N THR A 214 15.13 -4.28 20.77
CA THR A 214 13.89 -5.02 20.52
C THR A 214 14.26 -6.23 19.66
N GLY A 215 14.42 -7.40 20.29
CA GLY A 215 14.92 -8.62 19.66
C GLY A 215 14.13 -9.14 18.44
N GLY A 216 13.00 -8.52 18.10
CA GLY A 216 12.18 -8.85 16.92
C GLY A 216 12.30 -7.90 15.73
N THR A 217 12.93 -6.72 15.84
CA THR A 217 12.99 -5.77 14.70
C THR A 217 14.19 -6.07 13.80
N LYS A 218 13.97 -6.16 12.49
CA LYS A 218 15.01 -6.33 11.47
C LYS A 218 15.09 -5.09 10.59
N ARG A 219 16.29 -4.75 10.15
CA ARG A 219 16.59 -3.64 9.22
C ARG A 219 17.28 -4.20 7.99
N VAL A 220 16.75 -3.86 6.82
CA VAL A 220 17.40 -4.08 5.52
C VAL A 220 17.53 -2.75 4.79
N SER A 221 18.55 -2.61 3.95
CA SER A 221 18.70 -1.44 3.10
C SER A 221 19.31 -1.78 1.74
N HIS A 222 19.03 -0.93 0.76
CA HIS A 222 19.55 -1.05 -0.60
C HIS A 222 19.65 0.32 -1.26
N LYS A 223 20.66 0.51 -2.12
CA LYS A 223 20.77 1.70 -2.96
C LYS A 223 19.79 1.57 -4.12
N THR A 224 18.95 2.58 -4.34
CA THR A 224 17.92 2.49 -5.39
C THR A 224 18.36 3.23 -6.66
N ILE A 225 17.61 3.02 -7.73
CA ILE A 225 17.77 3.69 -9.02
C ILE A 225 16.57 4.64 -9.26
N ILE A 226 15.87 5.06 -8.21
CA ILE A 226 14.85 6.11 -8.33
C ILE A 226 15.61 7.43 -8.44
N GLN A 227 15.58 8.05 -9.62
CA GLN A 227 16.32 9.26 -9.94
C GLN A 227 15.48 10.16 -10.86
N ALA A 228 15.51 11.46 -10.60
CA ALA A 228 14.89 12.47 -11.43
C ALA A 228 15.71 13.75 -11.45
N TYR A 229 15.39 14.64 -12.39
CA TYR A 229 16.01 15.97 -12.45
C TYR A 229 15.45 16.85 -11.33
N VAL A 230 16.28 17.72 -10.77
CA VAL A 230 15.82 18.70 -9.77
C VAL A 230 14.79 19.62 -10.42
N GLY A 231 13.65 19.80 -9.73
CA GLY A 231 12.52 20.57 -10.24
C GLY A 231 11.62 19.80 -11.22
N THR A 232 11.70 18.47 -11.26
CA THR A 232 10.72 17.61 -11.95
C THR A 232 10.12 16.58 -10.99
N GLU A 233 8.86 16.22 -11.25
CA GLU A 233 8.19 15.10 -10.61
C GLU A 233 8.71 13.79 -11.22
N TYR A 234 9.24 12.89 -10.39
CA TYR A 234 9.49 11.51 -10.80
C TYR A 234 8.15 10.77 -10.93
N ARG A 235 7.90 10.19 -12.11
CA ARG A 235 6.70 9.39 -12.37
C ARG A 235 7.08 8.01 -12.89
N CYS A 236 6.55 6.97 -12.26
CA CYS A 236 6.73 5.59 -12.71
C CYS A 236 5.45 4.77 -12.49
N ILE A 237 4.79 4.39 -13.57
CA ILE A 237 3.54 3.62 -13.53
C ILE A 237 3.88 2.13 -13.38
N ASN A 238 4.78 1.63 -14.22
CA ASN A 238 5.16 0.22 -14.23
C ASN A 238 5.89 -0.20 -12.94
N SER A 239 5.71 -1.47 -12.59
CA SER A 239 6.26 -2.00 -11.35
C SER A 239 7.78 -2.12 -11.39
N LYS A 240 8.45 -1.64 -10.35
CA LYS A 240 9.89 -1.74 -10.15
C LYS A 240 10.20 -2.50 -8.86
N GLN A 241 10.93 -3.60 -8.97
CA GLN A 241 11.30 -4.43 -7.83
C GLN A 241 12.71 -4.13 -7.32
N VAL A 242 12.86 -4.04 -6.01
CA VAL A 242 14.11 -3.87 -5.28
C VAL A 242 14.33 -5.07 -4.37
N ASN A 243 15.44 -5.79 -4.56
CA ASN A 243 15.78 -6.98 -3.78
C ASN A 243 16.79 -6.64 -2.68
N MET A 244 16.45 -6.96 -1.43
CA MET A 244 17.21 -6.68 -0.22
C MET A 244 17.39 -7.94 0.65
N LYS A 245 18.36 -8.79 0.30
CA LYS A 245 18.68 -10.03 1.05
C LYS A 245 17.49 -11.00 1.11
N ASN A 246 16.69 -10.90 2.18
CA ASN A 246 15.52 -11.72 2.45
C ASN A 246 14.21 -10.94 2.28
N VAL A 247 14.26 -9.74 1.70
CA VAL A 247 13.10 -8.90 1.46
C VAL A 247 13.09 -8.42 0.01
N ASN A 248 11.96 -8.54 -0.67
CA ASN A 248 11.71 -7.90 -1.95
C ASN A 248 10.65 -6.81 -1.77
N ILE A 249 10.92 -5.62 -2.29
CA ILE A 249 10.00 -4.48 -2.26
C ILE A 249 9.67 -4.10 -3.70
N THR A 250 8.38 -4.05 -4.04
CA THR A 250 7.92 -3.64 -5.37
C THR A 250 7.21 -2.30 -5.27
N PHE A 251 7.72 -1.32 -6.01
CA PHE A 251 7.09 -0.01 -6.19
C PHE A 251 6.27 -0.02 -7.48
N SER A 252 5.11 0.63 -7.47
CA SER A 252 4.25 0.84 -8.65
C SER A 252 3.47 2.13 -8.47
N ASN A 253 2.99 2.75 -9.56
CA ASN A 253 2.24 4.01 -9.50
C ASN A 253 2.91 5.05 -8.57
N VAL A 254 4.20 5.27 -8.78
CA VAL A 254 5.01 6.19 -8.00
C VAL A 254 4.94 7.57 -8.61
N THR A 255 4.52 8.54 -7.80
CA THR A 255 4.72 9.97 -8.05
C THR A 255 5.53 10.51 -6.87
N LEU A 256 6.69 11.08 -7.15
CA LEU A 256 7.63 11.48 -6.10
C LEU A 256 8.37 12.75 -6.51
N GLU A 257 8.47 13.69 -5.59
CA GLU A 257 9.40 14.80 -5.70
C GLU A 257 10.00 15.12 -4.33
N ALA A 258 11.30 15.37 -4.33
CA ALA A 258 12.06 15.84 -3.19
C ALA A 258 12.67 17.21 -3.53
N TYR A 259 13.13 17.93 -2.50
CA TYR A 259 13.70 19.28 -2.64
C TYR A 259 12.70 20.33 -3.17
N LEU A 260 11.42 20.19 -2.83
CA LEU A 260 10.39 21.12 -3.30
C LEU A 260 10.66 22.55 -2.81
N THR A 261 10.68 23.49 -3.75
CA THR A 261 10.84 24.91 -3.45
C THR A 261 9.49 25.65 -3.38
N ASN A 262 8.46 25.14 -4.04
CA ASN A 262 7.13 25.77 -4.13
C ASN A 262 6.03 25.04 -3.34
N GLY A 263 6.37 23.95 -2.64
CA GLY A 263 5.44 23.16 -1.83
C GLY A 263 4.36 22.41 -2.60
N THR A 264 4.47 22.34 -3.93
CA THR A 264 3.62 21.55 -4.84
C THR A 264 4.50 20.77 -5.82
N LEU A 265 4.00 19.62 -6.29
CA LEU A 265 4.65 18.86 -7.36
C LEU A 265 4.88 19.72 -8.61
N SER A 266 5.99 19.47 -9.29
CA SER A 266 6.38 20.10 -10.53
C SER A 266 5.47 19.64 -11.67
N VAL A 267 5.22 20.57 -12.60
CA VAL A 267 4.47 20.27 -13.83
C VAL A 267 5.31 19.42 -14.79
N ASN A 268 6.64 19.60 -14.73
CA ASN A 268 7.58 18.85 -15.55
C ASN A 268 7.84 17.48 -14.94
N LYS A 269 7.99 16.45 -15.78
CA LYS A 269 8.05 15.06 -15.34
C LYS A 269 9.35 14.41 -15.78
N THR A 270 9.89 13.54 -14.93
CA THR A 270 10.92 12.58 -15.30
C THR A 270 10.33 11.19 -15.22
N GLU A 271 10.19 10.54 -16.36
CA GLU A 271 9.63 9.21 -16.46
C GLU A 271 10.70 8.15 -16.23
N CYS A 272 10.31 7.05 -15.60
CA CYS A 272 11.21 5.93 -15.39
C CYS A 272 11.46 5.14 -16.69
N ALA A 273 12.60 4.45 -16.77
CA ALA A 273 12.95 3.66 -17.95
C ALA A 273 11.92 2.56 -18.24
N GLU A 274 11.27 2.05 -17.20
CA GLU A 274 10.25 1.02 -17.27
C GLU A 274 9.00 1.48 -18.06
N ASP A 275 8.74 2.79 -18.15
CA ASP A 275 7.60 3.34 -18.90
C ASP A 275 7.94 3.70 -20.37
N VAL A 276 9.23 3.83 -20.72
CA VAL A 276 9.70 4.33 -22.03
C VAL A 276 9.82 3.24 -23.12
N VAL A 277 9.79 1.96 -22.77
CA VAL A 277 10.15 0.84 -23.67
C VAL A 277 9.04 0.42 -24.67
N SER A 278 7.91 1.12 -24.77
CA SER A 278 6.77 0.71 -25.63
C SER A 278 6.47 1.60 -26.85
N THR A 279 7.44 2.28 -27.45
CA THR A 279 7.18 3.03 -28.71
C THR A 279 8.30 2.88 -29.74
N THR A 280 8.20 1.85 -30.59
CA THR A 280 8.89 1.84 -31.89
C THR A 280 7.91 2.34 -32.95
N ALA A 281 8.22 3.51 -33.50
CA ALA A 281 7.44 4.25 -34.48
C ALA A 281 7.53 3.63 -35.89
N VAL A 282 6.41 3.63 -36.63
CA VAL A 282 6.41 3.60 -38.10
C VAL A 282 5.68 4.85 -38.58
N VAL A 283 6.44 5.72 -39.24
CA VAL A 283 6.03 6.98 -39.86
C VAL A 283 5.17 6.70 -41.12
N PRO A 284 4.05 7.41 -41.36
CA PRO A 284 3.38 7.39 -42.66
C PRO A 284 3.70 8.64 -43.48
N THR A 285 4.25 8.44 -44.68
CA THR A 285 4.35 9.44 -45.75
C THR A 285 3.10 9.38 -46.63
N THR A 286 2.41 10.52 -46.74
CA THR A 286 1.28 10.79 -47.65
C THR A 286 1.78 11.00 -49.09
N PRO A 287 1.04 10.54 -50.12
CA PRO A 287 0.38 11.51 -51.00
C PRO A 287 -1.11 11.25 -51.21
N ARG A 288 -1.81 12.38 -51.32
CA ARG A 288 -3.23 12.65 -51.53
C ARG A 288 -3.75 12.13 -52.88
N GLN A 289 -4.87 11.42 -52.88
CA GLN A 289 -5.89 11.55 -53.93
C GLN A 289 -7.28 11.10 -53.46
N THR A 290 -8.27 11.93 -53.79
CA THR A 290 -9.67 11.88 -53.40
C THR A 290 -10.49 11.26 -54.52
N THR A 291 -11.22 10.17 -54.26
CA THR A 291 -12.51 9.90 -54.92
C THR A 291 -13.42 9.07 -54.03
N SER A 292 -14.68 9.48 -53.98
CA SER A 292 -15.79 8.95 -53.19
C SER A 292 -16.48 7.80 -53.92
N GLN A 293 -16.77 6.68 -53.23
CA GLN A 293 -17.93 5.77 -53.46
C GLN A 293 -18.00 4.61 -52.44
N VAL A 294 -19.14 4.55 -51.73
CA VAL A 294 -19.96 3.40 -51.22
C VAL A 294 -19.28 2.26 -50.41
N PRO A 295 -19.85 1.80 -49.27
CA PRO A 295 -19.12 1.01 -48.27
C PRO A 295 -19.03 -0.47 -48.62
N THR A 296 -17.79 -0.97 -48.74
CA THR A 296 -17.48 -2.40 -48.80
C THR A 296 -16.74 -2.78 -47.52
N THR A 297 -17.28 -3.76 -46.81
CA THR A 297 -16.76 -4.38 -45.58
C THR A 297 -15.31 -4.83 -45.76
N GLY A 298 -14.38 -4.13 -45.13
CA GLY A 298 -12.99 -4.56 -44.96
C GLY A 298 -12.85 -5.55 -43.79
N PRO A 299 -11.84 -6.44 -43.80
CA PRO A 299 -11.60 -7.40 -42.74
C PRO A 299 -11.30 -6.71 -41.41
N ALA A 300 -11.88 -7.23 -40.34
CA ALA A 300 -11.69 -6.77 -38.97
C ALA A 300 -10.19 -6.61 -38.62
N PRO A 301 -9.82 -5.59 -37.83
CA PRO A 301 -8.52 -5.55 -37.17
C PRO A 301 -8.35 -6.82 -36.36
N THR A 302 -7.21 -7.50 -36.52
CA THR A 302 -6.82 -8.68 -35.75
C THR A 302 -7.06 -8.42 -34.27
N ALA A 303 -8.05 -9.11 -33.71
CA ALA A 303 -8.45 -9.00 -32.32
C ALA A 303 -7.24 -9.29 -31.41
N SER A 304 -7.10 -8.52 -30.33
CA SER A 304 -6.37 -8.99 -29.16
C SER A 304 -6.95 -10.36 -28.76
N PRO A 305 -6.16 -11.26 -28.14
CA PRO A 305 -6.66 -12.57 -27.72
C PRO A 305 -8.00 -12.41 -26.99
N PRO A 306 -9.04 -13.19 -27.35
CA PRO A 306 -10.37 -13.00 -26.79
C PRO A 306 -10.33 -13.25 -25.28
N ASN A 307 -10.88 -12.31 -24.51
CA ASN A 307 -11.11 -12.48 -23.07
C ASN A 307 -11.86 -13.81 -22.83
N PRO A 308 -11.52 -14.55 -21.76
CA PRO A 308 -12.13 -15.85 -21.51
C PRO A 308 -13.65 -15.71 -21.30
N ALA A 309 -14.41 -16.67 -21.81
CA ALA A 309 -15.86 -16.71 -21.65
C ALA A 309 -16.23 -16.87 -20.16
N VAL A 310 -17.29 -16.18 -19.74
CA VAL A 310 -17.77 -16.23 -18.36
C VAL A 310 -18.47 -17.56 -18.10
N GLY A 311 -17.95 -18.34 -17.17
CA GLY A 311 -18.60 -19.56 -16.71
C GLY A 311 -19.50 -19.32 -15.51
N LYS A 312 -20.48 -20.21 -15.33
CA LYS A 312 -21.41 -20.20 -14.19
C LYS A 312 -21.15 -21.42 -13.33
N TYR A 313 -20.75 -21.18 -12.09
CA TYR A 313 -20.33 -22.22 -11.17
C TYR A 313 -21.15 -22.13 -9.90
N ASN A 314 -21.54 -23.28 -9.36
CA ASN A 314 -22.20 -23.36 -8.07
C ASN A 314 -21.61 -24.49 -7.22
N VAL A 315 -21.75 -24.34 -5.91
CA VAL A 315 -21.47 -25.38 -4.92
C VAL A 315 -22.70 -25.47 -4.02
N THR A 316 -23.25 -26.68 -3.93
CA THR A 316 -24.41 -26.97 -3.07
C THR A 316 -23.92 -27.74 -1.86
N GLY A 317 -24.14 -27.18 -0.67
CA GLY A 317 -23.90 -27.83 0.60
C GLY A 317 -25.15 -28.50 1.16
N PRO A 318 -25.10 -29.03 2.40
CA PRO A 318 -26.26 -29.64 3.04
C PRO A 318 -27.42 -28.67 3.28
N ASN A 319 -27.11 -27.36 3.41
CA ASN A 319 -28.09 -26.30 3.66
C ASN A 319 -28.47 -25.52 2.39
N GLY A 320 -28.21 -26.07 1.20
CA GLY A 320 -28.47 -25.43 -0.09
C GLY A 320 -27.21 -24.83 -0.74
N THR A 321 -27.42 -24.01 -1.77
CA THR A 321 -26.34 -23.34 -2.52
C THR A 321 -25.56 -22.40 -1.59
N CYS A 322 -24.25 -22.58 -1.53
CA CYS A 322 -23.36 -21.87 -0.59
C CYS A 322 -22.23 -21.13 -1.30
N VAL A 323 -21.95 -21.48 -2.56
CA VAL A 323 -21.12 -20.67 -3.46
C VAL A 323 -21.88 -20.54 -4.78
N LEU A 324 -22.01 -19.31 -5.26
CA LEU A 324 -22.48 -19.01 -6.61
C LEU A 324 -21.47 -18.03 -7.22
N ALA A 325 -20.89 -18.39 -8.36
CA ALA A 325 -19.81 -17.63 -8.96
C ALA A 325 -19.93 -17.61 -10.48
N TYR A 326 -20.02 -16.42 -11.06
CA TYR A 326 -19.93 -16.19 -12.50
C TYR A 326 -18.59 -15.53 -12.77
N MET A 327 -17.70 -16.16 -13.54
CA MET A 327 -16.39 -15.58 -13.85
C MET A 327 -15.73 -16.23 -15.07
N GLY A 328 -15.02 -15.41 -15.85
CA GLY A 328 -14.05 -15.88 -16.84
C GLY A 328 -12.67 -16.01 -16.19
N LEU A 329 -11.93 -17.06 -16.52
CA LEU A 329 -10.63 -17.35 -15.92
C LEU A 329 -9.56 -17.58 -16.99
N GLN A 330 -8.43 -16.91 -16.82
CA GLN A 330 -7.20 -17.15 -17.57
C GLN A 330 -6.08 -17.42 -16.59
N LEU A 331 -5.43 -18.56 -16.72
CA LEU A 331 -4.31 -18.96 -15.90
C LEU A 331 -3.01 -18.71 -16.68
N ASN A 332 -2.08 -17.99 -16.06
CA ASN A 332 -0.78 -17.67 -16.61
C ASN A 332 0.28 -18.33 -15.73
N ILE A 333 0.98 -19.35 -16.27
CA ILE A 333 2.04 -20.07 -15.59
C ILE A 333 3.37 -19.88 -16.31
N THR A 334 4.39 -19.42 -15.59
CA THR A 334 5.76 -19.35 -16.10
C THR A 334 6.57 -20.53 -15.58
N TYR A 335 7.22 -21.27 -16.47
CA TYR A 335 7.94 -22.50 -16.15
C TYR A 335 9.29 -22.61 -16.85
N LEU A 336 10.18 -23.44 -16.32
CA LEU A 336 11.49 -23.69 -16.92
C LEU A 336 11.40 -24.79 -17.97
N LYS A 337 11.83 -24.51 -19.20
CA LYS A 337 11.91 -25.48 -20.29
C LYS A 337 13.15 -26.36 -20.18
N LYS A 338 13.19 -27.45 -20.96
CA LYS A 338 14.33 -28.37 -21.06
C LYS A 338 15.61 -27.71 -21.58
N ASP A 339 15.49 -26.64 -22.36
CA ASP A 339 16.60 -25.83 -22.88
C ASP A 339 17.05 -24.72 -21.92
N GLU A 340 16.60 -24.77 -20.66
CA GLU A 340 16.90 -23.81 -19.59
C GLU A 340 16.37 -22.39 -19.81
N LYS A 341 15.54 -22.18 -20.83
CA LYS A 341 14.82 -20.91 -21.03
C LYS A 341 13.49 -20.91 -20.28
N MET A 342 13.00 -19.73 -19.97
CA MET A 342 11.66 -19.57 -19.41
C MET A 342 10.60 -19.73 -20.51
N GLY A 343 9.56 -20.51 -20.19
CA GLY A 343 8.34 -20.68 -20.98
C GLY A 343 7.15 -20.09 -20.27
N LEU A 344 6.12 -19.78 -21.05
CA LEU A 344 4.84 -19.27 -20.58
C LEU A 344 3.75 -20.23 -21.07
N ASP A 345 2.91 -20.70 -20.16
CA ASP A 345 1.70 -21.45 -20.47
C ASP A 345 0.51 -20.57 -20.11
N LEU A 346 -0.30 -20.23 -21.12
CA LEU A 346 -1.48 -19.40 -20.97
C LEU A 346 -2.72 -20.25 -21.23
N LEU A 347 -3.49 -20.52 -20.19
CA LEU A 347 -4.64 -21.41 -20.23
C LEU A 347 -5.94 -20.65 -19.94
N ASN A 348 -6.76 -20.48 -20.98
CA ASN A 348 -8.11 -19.97 -20.83
C ASN A 348 -9.06 -21.11 -20.44
N PHE A 349 -9.81 -20.93 -19.35
CA PHE A 349 -10.83 -21.89 -18.95
C PHE A 349 -12.03 -21.80 -19.89
N ILE A 350 -12.49 -22.95 -20.36
CA ILE A 350 -13.69 -23.06 -21.20
C ILE A 350 -14.85 -23.51 -20.31
N PRO A 351 -15.88 -22.68 -20.05
CA PRO A 351 -16.93 -22.98 -19.09
C PRO A 351 -17.63 -24.33 -19.28
N HIS A 352 -17.98 -24.69 -20.52
CA HIS A 352 -18.69 -25.94 -20.82
C HIS A 352 -17.87 -27.21 -20.53
N ASN A 353 -16.54 -27.08 -20.50
CA ASN A 353 -15.61 -28.17 -20.23
C ASN A 353 -15.04 -28.09 -18.81
N THR A 354 -15.47 -27.10 -18.02
CA THR A 354 -15.00 -26.89 -16.65
C THR A 354 -16.02 -27.47 -15.69
N THR A 355 -15.56 -28.34 -14.79
CA THR A 355 -16.41 -28.93 -13.74
C THR A 355 -16.23 -28.17 -12.44
N SER A 356 -17.34 -27.76 -11.80
CA SER A 356 -17.32 -27.16 -10.47
C SER A 356 -17.67 -28.19 -9.40
N SER A 357 -16.92 -28.16 -8.30
CA SER A 357 -17.20 -28.87 -7.07
C SER A 357 -16.76 -28.01 -5.88
N GLY A 358 -16.96 -28.44 -4.65
CA GLY A 358 -16.58 -27.63 -3.50
C GLY A 358 -17.06 -28.18 -2.18
N THR A 359 -16.74 -27.44 -1.12
CA THR A 359 -17.17 -27.73 0.24
C THR A 359 -17.61 -26.43 0.89
N CYS A 360 -18.57 -26.52 1.81
CA CYS A 360 -19.06 -25.37 2.55
C CYS A 360 -19.22 -25.74 4.01
N ASP A 361 -18.52 -25.00 4.84
CA ASP A 361 -18.60 -25.01 6.28
C ASP A 361 -19.21 -23.67 6.76
N ASN A 362 -19.37 -23.52 8.07
CA ASN A 362 -19.93 -22.30 8.66
C ASN A 362 -19.03 -21.07 8.46
N THR A 363 -17.71 -21.27 8.39
CA THR A 363 -16.72 -20.18 8.33
C THR A 363 -15.79 -20.24 7.12
N SER A 364 -15.83 -21.33 6.35
CA SER A 364 -15.00 -21.57 5.17
C SER A 364 -15.83 -22.15 4.04
N ALA A 365 -15.52 -21.76 2.80
CA ALA A 365 -16.08 -22.37 1.61
C ALA A 365 -14.99 -22.54 0.55
N ALA A 366 -15.10 -23.58 -0.26
CA ALA A 366 -14.16 -23.85 -1.35
C ALA A 366 -14.92 -24.04 -2.66
N LEU A 367 -14.45 -23.38 -3.72
CA LEU A 367 -14.87 -23.60 -5.09
C LEU A 367 -13.71 -24.23 -5.86
N ASN A 368 -13.91 -25.47 -6.28
CA ASN A 368 -12.95 -26.27 -7.01
C ASN A 368 -13.38 -26.31 -8.47
N LEU A 369 -12.57 -25.74 -9.36
CA LEU A 369 -12.77 -25.80 -10.81
C LEU A 369 -11.74 -26.72 -11.42
N THR A 370 -12.20 -27.73 -12.16
CA THR A 370 -11.33 -28.64 -12.90
C THR A 370 -11.61 -28.53 -14.40
N PHE A 371 -10.58 -28.18 -15.16
CA PHE A 371 -10.59 -28.05 -16.61
C PHE A 371 -9.41 -28.85 -17.17
N ASP A 372 -9.69 -29.85 -18.01
CA ASP A 372 -8.72 -30.84 -18.50
C ASP A 372 -7.88 -31.46 -17.36
N LYS A 373 -6.59 -31.12 -17.28
CA LYS A 373 -5.64 -31.58 -16.26
C LYS A 373 -5.36 -30.53 -15.18
N THR A 374 -5.96 -29.35 -15.31
CA THR A 374 -5.78 -28.22 -14.42
C THR A 374 -6.89 -28.21 -13.39
N ARG A 375 -6.52 -28.06 -12.11
CA ARG A 375 -7.43 -27.85 -10.99
C ARG A 375 -7.07 -26.54 -10.31
N VAL A 376 -8.07 -25.70 -10.10
CA VAL A 376 -7.98 -24.43 -9.37
C VAL A 376 -8.96 -24.47 -8.21
N ILE A 377 -8.49 -24.15 -7.01
CA ILE A 377 -9.28 -24.16 -5.78
C ILE A 377 -9.27 -22.75 -5.21
N PHE A 378 -10.43 -22.09 -5.20
CA PHE A 378 -10.65 -20.82 -4.52
C PHE A 378 -11.17 -21.09 -3.12
N ARG A 379 -10.48 -20.58 -2.09
CA ARG A 379 -10.84 -20.72 -0.68
C ARG A 379 -11.34 -19.40 -0.15
N PHE A 380 -12.56 -19.38 0.35
CA PHE A 380 -13.20 -18.23 0.95
C PHE A 380 -13.29 -18.41 2.46
N ALA A 381 -13.08 -17.33 3.19
CA ALA A 381 -13.21 -17.28 4.64
C ALA A 381 -14.24 -16.22 5.05
N LEU A 382 -14.93 -16.49 6.16
CA LEU A 382 -15.86 -15.55 6.78
C LEU A 382 -15.17 -14.81 7.94
N ASN A 383 -15.13 -13.48 7.86
CA ASN A 383 -14.88 -12.64 9.02
C ASN A 383 -16.20 -12.40 9.75
N ALA A 384 -16.46 -13.17 10.80
CA ALA A 384 -17.69 -13.09 11.59
C ALA A 384 -17.89 -11.70 12.23
N SER A 385 -16.81 -11.05 12.66
CA SER A 385 -16.87 -9.73 13.31
C SER A 385 -17.32 -8.62 12.36
N ALA A 386 -16.95 -8.71 11.09
CA ALA A 386 -17.32 -7.73 10.06
C ALA A 386 -18.52 -8.17 9.21
N ALA A 387 -19.02 -9.40 9.41
CA ALA A 387 -20.02 -10.05 8.55
C ALA A 387 -19.64 -9.98 7.05
N LYS A 388 -18.35 -10.15 6.74
CA LYS A 388 -17.82 -10.10 5.36
C LYS A 388 -17.09 -11.38 5.00
N PHE A 389 -17.30 -11.86 3.79
CA PHE A 389 -16.47 -12.90 3.21
C PHE A 389 -15.36 -12.28 2.34
N PHE A 390 -14.29 -13.03 2.17
CA PHE A 390 -13.17 -12.67 1.29
C PHE A 390 -12.50 -13.94 0.76
N LEU A 391 -11.83 -13.82 -0.38
CA LEU A 391 -10.95 -14.86 -0.90
C LEU A 391 -9.72 -14.94 0.00
N GLN A 392 -9.60 -16.02 0.79
CA GLN A 392 -8.47 -16.27 1.67
C GLN A 392 -7.28 -16.86 0.91
N GLY A 393 -7.54 -17.63 -0.14
CA GLY A 393 -6.46 -18.25 -0.88
C GLY A 393 -6.88 -18.94 -2.16
N VAL A 394 -5.88 -19.22 -2.98
CA VAL A 394 -6.02 -19.94 -4.24
C VAL A 394 -4.95 -21.01 -4.32
N SER A 395 -5.32 -22.21 -4.77
CA SER A 395 -4.37 -23.27 -5.10
C SER A 395 -4.57 -23.75 -6.53
N VAL A 396 -3.48 -23.92 -7.25
CA VAL A 396 -3.44 -24.37 -8.65
C VAL A 396 -2.60 -25.64 -8.71
N SER A 397 -3.11 -26.65 -9.38
CA SER A 397 -2.35 -27.86 -9.74
C SER A 397 -2.60 -28.21 -11.20
N THR A 398 -1.56 -28.39 -12.00
CA THR A 398 -1.70 -28.78 -13.41
C THR A 398 -0.50 -29.59 -13.93
N THR A 399 -0.64 -30.11 -15.15
CA THR A 399 0.44 -30.73 -15.92
C THR A 399 0.88 -29.77 -17.01
N LEU A 400 2.14 -29.36 -16.98
CA LEU A 400 2.75 -28.45 -17.95
C LEU A 400 3.00 -29.13 -19.30
N PRO A 401 3.21 -28.34 -20.37
CA PRO A 401 3.60 -28.82 -21.69
C PRO A 401 4.87 -29.69 -21.69
N SER A 402 5.03 -30.55 -22.70
CA SER A 402 6.11 -31.54 -22.83
C SER A 402 7.53 -30.96 -22.85
N GLU A 403 7.67 -29.69 -23.20
CA GLU A 403 8.91 -28.92 -23.19
C GLU A 403 9.35 -28.50 -21.77
N ALA A 404 8.48 -28.61 -20.77
CA ALA A 404 8.81 -28.30 -19.38
C ALA A 404 9.85 -29.29 -18.82
N LYS A 405 10.78 -28.77 -18.01
CA LYS A 405 11.78 -29.58 -17.29
C LYS A 405 11.12 -30.43 -16.21
N VAL A 406 10.10 -29.89 -15.54
CA VAL A 406 9.28 -30.59 -14.55
C VAL A 406 7.83 -30.57 -15.05
N PRO A 407 7.19 -31.74 -15.28
CA PRO A 407 5.88 -31.79 -15.93
C PRO A 407 4.71 -31.48 -14.99
N LYS A 408 4.88 -31.60 -13.67
CA LYS A 408 3.83 -31.26 -12.69
C LYS A 408 4.08 -29.87 -12.11
N PHE A 409 3.04 -29.06 -12.04
CA PHE A 409 3.07 -27.74 -11.45
C PHE A 409 2.04 -27.63 -10.33
N GLU A 410 2.47 -27.14 -9.17
CA GLU A 410 1.62 -26.87 -8.03
C GLU A 410 2.01 -25.52 -7.42
N ALA A 411 1.02 -24.69 -7.14
CA ALA A 411 1.18 -23.38 -6.53
C ALA A 411 0.02 -23.10 -5.57
N SER A 412 0.27 -22.40 -4.48
CA SER A 412 -0.79 -22.00 -3.55
C SER A 412 -0.44 -20.70 -2.82
N ASN A 413 -1.45 -19.86 -2.64
CA ASN A 413 -1.41 -18.69 -1.77
C ASN A 413 -2.57 -18.80 -0.78
N ASN A 414 -2.30 -18.64 0.51
CA ASN A 414 -3.31 -18.73 1.57
C ASN A 414 -3.49 -17.41 2.34
N SER A 415 -2.90 -16.33 1.83
CA SER A 415 -2.86 -15.00 2.47
C SER A 415 -3.47 -13.92 1.56
N MET A 416 -4.59 -14.24 0.93
CA MET A 416 -5.35 -13.37 0.03
C MET A 416 -6.46 -12.62 0.78
N SER A 417 -6.95 -11.52 0.20
CA SER A 417 -8.06 -10.73 0.78
C SER A 417 -9.01 -10.08 -0.24
N GLU A 418 -8.89 -10.50 -1.50
CA GLU A 418 -9.62 -10.08 -2.70
C GLU A 418 -11.06 -10.61 -2.72
N LEU A 419 -11.85 -10.22 -3.74
CA LEU A 419 -13.24 -10.68 -3.96
C LEU A 419 -14.13 -10.60 -2.71
N ARG A 420 -14.04 -9.47 -2.00
CA ARG A 420 -14.69 -9.27 -0.70
C ARG A 420 -16.07 -8.64 -0.84
N ALA A 421 -17.04 -9.16 -0.09
CA ALA A 421 -18.35 -8.54 0.07
C ALA A 421 -19.01 -8.90 1.40
N THR A 422 -20.06 -8.16 1.75
CA THR A 422 -20.90 -8.45 2.92
C THR A 422 -21.68 -9.75 2.71
N VAL A 423 -21.85 -10.54 3.77
CA VAL A 423 -22.64 -11.78 3.71
C VAL A 423 -24.09 -11.47 3.31
N GLY A 424 -24.58 -12.16 2.29
CA GLY A 424 -25.89 -11.90 1.66
C GLY A 424 -25.83 -10.99 0.42
N ASN A 425 -24.69 -10.33 0.18
CA ASN A 425 -24.42 -9.56 -1.03
C ASN A 425 -23.49 -10.36 -1.97
N SER A 426 -23.47 -9.98 -3.25
CA SER A 426 -22.54 -10.50 -4.25
C SER A 426 -21.48 -9.46 -4.57
N TYR A 427 -20.21 -9.85 -4.58
CA TYR A 427 -19.13 -9.05 -5.16
C TYR A 427 -19.23 -9.08 -6.68
N LYS A 428 -19.08 -7.95 -7.38
CA LYS A 428 -19.09 -7.89 -8.85
C LYS A 428 -17.96 -7.00 -9.37
N CYS A 429 -17.22 -7.47 -10.38
CA CYS A 429 -16.18 -6.71 -11.07
C CYS A 429 -16.15 -7.08 -12.55
N SER A 430 -16.39 -6.11 -13.42
CA SER A 430 -16.38 -6.24 -14.89
C SER A 430 -14.96 -6.11 -15.44
N ALA A 431 -14.15 -5.25 -14.81
CA ALA A 431 -12.73 -5.11 -15.05
C ALA A 431 -11.95 -6.41 -14.76
N GLU A 432 -10.78 -6.53 -15.39
CA GLU A 432 -9.86 -7.64 -15.16
C GLU A 432 -9.19 -7.52 -13.79
N GLU A 433 -9.33 -8.55 -12.96
CA GLU A 433 -8.72 -8.65 -11.64
C GLU A 433 -7.61 -9.71 -11.66
N ASN A 434 -6.42 -9.33 -11.20
CA ASN A 434 -5.23 -10.18 -11.25
C ASN A 434 -4.95 -10.79 -9.87
N LEU A 435 -5.16 -12.10 -9.74
CA LEU A 435 -4.95 -12.86 -8.52
C LEU A 435 -3.58 -13.54 -8.55
N GLN A 436 -2.61 -12.95 -7.84
CA GLN A 436 -1.25 -13.47 -7.79
C GLN A 436 -1.14 -14.66 -6.81
N VAL A 437 -1.00 -15.87 -7.36
CA VAL A 437 -0.83 -17.09 -6.57
C VAL A 437 0.64 -17.21 -6.15
N THR A 438 1.58 -17.07 -7.08
CA THR A 438 3.03 -17.06 -6.82
C THR A 438 3.75 -16.15 -7.82
N ASP A 439 5.07 -16.05 -7.74
CA ASP A 439 5.91 -15.40 -8.75
C ASP A 439 5.79 -16.06 -10.15
N LYS A 440 5.35 -17.32 -10.19
CA LYS A 440 5.26 -18.13 -11.42
C LYS A 440 3.83 -18.44 -11.84
N ALA A 441 2.82 -18.09 -11.04
CA ALA A 441 1.42 -18.34 -11.36
C ALA A 441 0.54 -17.14 -11.02
N LEU A 442 -0.17 -16.67 -12.03
CA LEU A 442 -1.12 -15.57 -11.97
C LEU A 442 -2.45 -16.05 -12.54
N ILE A 443 -3.57 -15.70 -11.88
CA ILE A 443 -4.91 -15.96 -12.40
C ILE A 443 -5.57 -14.63 -12.71
N ASN A 444 -5.95 -14.42 -13.95
CA ASN A 444 -6.67 -13.25 -14.40
C ASN A 444 -8.16 -13.62 -14.41
N VAL A 445 -8.95 -12.84 -13.69
CA VAL A 445 -10.38 -13.04 -13.51
C VAL A 445 -11.12 -11.93 -14.25
N PHE A 446 -12.09 -12.30 -15.08
CA PHE A 446 -12.83 -11.39 -15.93
C PHE A 446 -14.33 -11.47 -15.62
N ASN A 447 -15.00 -10.31 -15.56
CA ASN A 447 -16.45 -10.22 -15.34
C ASN A 447 -16.91 -11.12 -14.17
N VAL A 448 -16.24 -11.00 -13.03
CA VAL A 448 -16.54 -11.78 -11.84
C VAL A 448 -17.80 -11.26 -11.17
N GLN A 449 -18.69 -12.17 -10.78
CA GLN A 449 -19.73 -11.94 -9.80
C GLN A 449 -19.78 -13.16 -8.87
N VAL A 450 -19.50 -12.97 -7.58
CA VAL A 450 -19.39 -14.07 -6.62
C VAL A 450 -20.11 -13.77 -5.32
N GLN A 451 -20.79 -14.77 -4.79
CA GLN A 451 -21.44 -14.73 -3.48
C GLN A 451 -21.20 -16.05 -2.74
N VAL A 452 -20.95 -15.94 -1.44
CA VAL A 452 -20.53 -17.06 -0.59
C VAL A 452 -21.32 -17.07 0.72
N PHE A 453 -21.47 -18.25 1.31
CA PHE A 453 -22.14 -18.56 2.57
C PHE A 453 -23.66 -18.45 2.57
N LYS A 454 -24.19 -17.24 2.36
CA LYS A 454 -25.64 -16.99 2.40
C LYS A 454 -26.14 -16.65 1.01
N ILE A 455 -26.90 -17.56 0.40
CA ILE A 455 -27.51 -17.39 -0.92
C ILE A 455 -28.99 -17.74 -0.79
N ASP A 456 -29.85 -16.77 -1.04
CA ASP A 456 -31.30 -16.95 -0.95
C ASP A 456 -31.80 -17.53 -2.28
N GLY A 457 -31.97 -18.86 -2.33
CA GLY A 457 -32.27 -19.60 -3.56
C GLY A 457 -31.03 -19.77 -4.46
N ASP A 458 -31.19 -19.60 -5.77
CA ASP A 458 -30.10 -19.69 -6.78
C ASP A 458 -29.82 -18.35 -7.46
N LYS A 459 -29.96 -17.25 -6.71
CA LYS A 459 -29.79 -15.88 -7.23
C LYS A 459 -28.82 -15.09 -6.38
N PHE A 460 -28.11 -14.17 -7.02
CA PHE A 460 -27.29 -13.19 -6.32
C PHE A 460 -28.17 -12.22 -5.52
N GLY A 461 -27.66 -11.84 -4.35
CA GLY A 461 -28.20 -10.76 -3.53
C GLY A 461 -27.79 -9.38 -4.06
N ALA A 462 -27.76 -8.39 -3.18
CA ALA A 462 -27.37 -7.03 -3.56
C ALA A 462 -25.92 -7.01 -4.06
N VAL A 463 -25.64 -6.17 -5.06
CA VAL A 463 -24.32 -6.11 -5.70
C VAL A 463 -23.42 -5.12 -4.97
N GLU A 464 -22.23 -5.57 -4.59
CA GLU A 464 -21.10 -4.72 -4.18
C GLU A 464 -20.08 -4.71 -5.33
N GLU A 465 -20.00 -3.58 -6.04
CA GLU A 465 -19.10 -3.44 -7.18
C GLU A 465 -17.65 -3.17 -6.74
N CYS A 466 -16.70 -3.64 -7.55
CA CYS A 466 -15.28 -3.39 -7.33
C CYS A 466 -14.91 -1.94 -7.67
N GLN A 467 -13.82 -1.48 -7.05
CA GLN A 467 -13.34 -0.10 -7.22
C GLN A 467 -12.85 0.18 -8.65
N LEU A 468 -12.40 -0.84 -9.39
CA LEU A 468 -11.95 -0.68 -10.77
C LEU A 468 -13.10 -0.30 -11.71
N ASP A 469 -14.28 -0.87 -11.52
CA ASP A 469 -15.48 -0.54 -12.31
C ASP A 469 -15.97 0.88 -12.02
N GLU A 470 -15.93 1.30 -10.75
CA GLU A 470 -16.29 2.66 -10.33
C GLU A 470 -15.42 3.73 -11.01
N ASN A 471 -14.10 3.49 -11.08
CA ASN A 471 -13.14 4.42 -11.70
C ASN A 471 -13.34 4.57 -13.21
N ASN A 472 -13.73 3.50 -13.93
CA ASN A 472 -13.88 3.54 -15.39
C ASN A 472 -15.05 4.43 -15.84
N MET A 473 -16.11 4.54 -15.02
CA MET A 473 -17.25 5.44 -15.31
C MET A 473 -17.06 6.84 -14.72
N LEU A 474 -16.30 6.99 -13.63
CA LEU A 474 -16.11 8.28 -12.95
C LEU A 474 -15.23 9.25 -13.74
N ILE A 475 -14.17 8.76 -14.40
CA ILE A 475 -13.24 9.62 -15.16
C ILE A 475 -13.95 10.35 -16.32
N PRO A 476 -14.71 9.68 -17.21
CA PRO A 476 -15.42 10.36 -18.30
C PRO A 476 -16.44 11.40 -17.84
N ILE A 477 -17.11 11.16 -16.71
CA ILE A 477 -18.11 12.09 -16.15
C ILE A 477 -17.46 13.39 -15.69
N ILE A 478 -16.32 13.30 -14.98
CA ILE A 478 -15.58 14.48 -14.51
C ILE A 478 -15.06 15.30 -15.71
N VAL A 479 -14.51 14.63 -16.72
CA VAL A 479 -14.02 15.30 -17.93
C VAL A 479 -15.17 15.99 -18.67
N GLY A 480 -16.32 15.33 -18.81
CA GLY A 480 -17.51 15.91 -19.45
C GLY A 480 -18.03 17.15 -18.72
N ALA A 481 -18.11 17.11 -17.39
CA ALA A 481 -18.54 18.24 -16.58
C ALA A 481 -17.57 19.43 -16.66
N ALA A 482 -16.26 19.17 -16.67
CA ALA A 482 -15.24 20.21 -16.81
C ALA A 482 -15.31 20.91 -18.18
N LEU A 483 -15.47 20.14 -19.26
CA LEU A 483 -15.62 20.68 -20.61
C LEU A 483 -16.90 21.53 -20.75
N ALA A 484 -18.03 21.05 -20.23
CA ALA A 484 -19.28 21.81 -20.24
C ALA A 484 -19.17 23.11 -19.44
N GLY A 485 -18.51 23.08 -18.27
CA GLY A 485 -18.24 24.25 -17.46
C GLY A 485 -17.38 25.29 -18.18
N LEU A 486 -16.32 24.85 -18.86
CA LEU A 486 -15.44 25.73 -19.62
C LEU A 486 -16.18 26.42 -20.78
N VAL A 487 -16.99 25.68 -21.53
CA VAL A 487 -17.82 26.24 -22.62
C VAL A 487 -18.78 27.30 -22.08
N LEU A 488 -19.43 27.04 -20.95
CA LEU A 488 -20.33 27.99 -20.32
C LEU A 488 -19.61 29.29 -19.91
N ILE A 489 -18.42 29.18 -19.31
CA ILE A 489 -17.61 30.34 -18.92
C ILE A 489 -17.24 31.19 -20.15
N VAL A 490 -16.83 30.55 -21.26
CA VAL A 490 -16.49 31.25 -22.50
C VAL A 490 -17.71 31.97 -23.09
N LEU A 491 -18.88 31.33 -23.10
CA LEU A 491 -20.13 31.96 -23.56
C LEU A 491 -20.52 33.17 -22.72
N ILE A 492 -20.42 33.08 -21.39
CA ILE A 492 -20.69 34.20 -20.48
C ILE A 492 -19.71 35.35 -20.75
N ALA A 493 -18.41 35.06 -20.86
CA ALA A 493 -17.39 36.06 -21.16
C ALA A 493 -17.63 36.75 -22.53
N TYR A 494 -17.99 35.97 -23.56
CA TYR A 494 -18.33 36.49 -24.88
C TYR A 494 -19.55 37.42 -24.84
N LEU A 495 -20.62 37.04 -24.14
CA LEU A 495 -21.83 37.87 -24.02
C LEU A 495 -21.53 39.18 -23.27
N ILE A 496 -20.71 39.14 -22.22
CA ILE A 496 -20.27 40.34 -21.49
C ILE A 496 -19.39 41.24 -22.39
N GLY A 497 -18.45 40.64 -23.14
CA GLY A 497 -17.58 41.36 -24.08
C GLY A 497 -18.37 42.02 -25.21
N ARG A 498 -19.31 41.29 -25.81
CA ARG A 498 -20.20 41.81 -26.86
C ARG A 498 -21.08 42.95 -26.34
N LYS A 499 -21.61 42.84 -25.11
CA LYS A 499 -22.41 43.92 -24.49
C LYS A 499 -21.58 45.20 -24.25
N ARG A 500 -20.29 45.08 -23.95
CA ARG A 500 -19.39 46.24 -23.77
C ARG A 500 -18.91 46.88 -25.08
N SER A 501 -18.81 46.13 -26.17
CA SER A 501 -18.39 46.67 -27.48
C SER A 501 -19.38 47.62 -28.15
N HIS A 502 -20.65 47.69 -27.71
CA HIS A 502 -21.65 48.61 -28.29
C HIS A 502 -21.73 49.99 -27.61
N ALA A 503 -20.90 50.28 -26.60
CA ALA A 503 -20.91 51.55 -25.89
C ALA A 503 -19.53 52.24 -25.95
N GLY A 504 -19.33 53.16 -26.91
CA GLY A 504 -18.27 54.17 -26.81
C GLY A 504 -17.45 54.42 -28.06
N TYR A 505 -18.04 55.09 -29.06
CA TYR A 505 -17.29 56.06 -29.88
C TYR A 505 -17.97 57.41 -29.67
N GLN A 506 -17.39 58.25 -28.81
CA GLN A 506 -17.68 59.69 -28.78
C GLN A 506 -16.47 60.35 -29.43
N THR A 507 -16.70 60.91 -30.62
CA THR A 507 -15.73 61.71 -31.39
C THR A 507 -15.45 63.01 -30.66
N ILE A 508 -14.17 63.31 -30.44
CA ILE A 508 -13.66 64.60 -29.95
C ILE A 508 -13.94 65.69 -30.98
#